data_AF-A0A7R9U4J1-F1
#
_entry.id   AF-A0A7R9U4J1-F1
#
_cell.length_a   1.000
_cell.length_b   1.000
_cell.length_c   1.000
_cell.angle_alpha   90.00
_cell.angle_beta   90.00
_cell.angle_gamma   90.00
#
_symmetry.space_group_name_H-M   'P 1'
#
loop_
_entity.id
_entity.type
_entity.pdbx_description
1 polymer ?
#
loop_
_entity_poly.entity_id
_entity_poly.type
_entity_poly.pdbx_seq_one_letter_code
_entity_poly.pdbx_strand_id
1 'polypeptide(L)'
;MVNLAGVYKPECPARLYEYLEYGVKGGLIIGSVQVAWAATPLQSTNLNTIQSLGNITTRILKSTGWFTAVAATFSATECLLEGFRGKDDPWNAFFGGLNAGMLVSMHTRNPAVMLSTGVFVGCFTAAADASGETLFGDDSDKYFHSDPSGLIPKYNRNIYAKEDD
;
A
#
# COMPACT_ATOMS: atom_id res chain seq x y z
N MET A 1 -34.22 -7.98 -7.82
CA MET A 1 -33.37 -7.10 -8.65
C MET A 1 -32.26 -6.63 -7.74
N VAL A 2 -31.05 -7.14 -7.94
CA VAL A 2 -29.90 -6.82 -7.07
C VAL A 2 -29.42 -5.44 -7.45
N ASN A 3 -29.47 -4.52 -6.50
CA ASN A 3 -29.07 -3.13 -6.67
C ASN A 3 -27.52 -3.08 -6.67
N LEU A 4 -26.93 -2.86 -7.84
CA LEU A 4 -25.47 -2.87 -8.08
C LEU A 4 -24.82 -1.49 -7.80
N ALA A 5 -25.38 -0.69 -6.90
CA ALA A 5 -24.95 0.69 -6.63
C ALA A 5 -24.07 0.83 -5.36
N GLY A 6 -23.28 -0.19 -5.03
CA GLY A 6 -22.36 -0.16 -3.90
C GLY A 6 -20.91 -0.32 -4.35
N VAL A 7 -20.16 0.78 -4.32
CA VAL A 7 -18.69 0.85 -4.42
C VAL A 7 -18.11 0.56 -5.82
N TYR A 8 -18.16 1.56 -6.70
CA TYR A 8 -17.31 1.62 -7.90
C TYR A 8 -15.85 1.91 -7.46
N LYS A 9 -15.07 0.87 -7.14
CA LYS A 9 -13.61 0.99 -6.96
C LYS A 9 -12.97 1.24 -8.34
N PRO A 10 -11.94 2.10 -8.42
CA PRO A 10 -11.31 2.42 -9.69
C PRO A 10 -10.75 1.16 -10.33
N GLU A 11 -10.65 1.17 -11.66
CA GLU A 11 -10.04 0.10 -12.45
C GLU A 11 -8.74 -0.37 -11.79
N CYS A 12 -8.53 -1.68 -11.68
CA CYS A 12 -7.29 -2.29 -11.16
C CYS A 12 -5.97 -1.56 -11.51
N PRO A 13 -5.75 -1.05 -12.75
CA PRO A 13 -4.58 -0.24 -13.05
C PRO A 13 -4.43 1.06 -12.24
N ALA A 14 -5.52 1.78 -11.98
CA ALA A 14 -5.48 3.03 -11.21
C ALA A 14 -5.16 2.77 -9.73
N ARG A 15 -5.72 1.70 -9.17
CA ARG A 15 -5.44 1.26 -7.80
C ARG A 15 -3.99 0.83 -7.62
N LEU A 16 -3.43 0.12 -8.59
CA LEU A 16 -2.02 -0.28 -8.59
C LEU A 16 -1.07 0.93 -8.48
N TYR A 17 -1.37 2.03 -9.18
CA TYR A 17 -0.56 3.25 -9.11
C TYR A 17 -0.54 3.86 -7.70
N GLU A 18 -1.69 3.90 -7.03
CA GLU A 18 -1.79 4.40 -5.65
C GLU A 18 -0.96 3.56 -4.66
N TYR A 19 -1.04 2.23 -4.76
CA TYR A 19 -0.20 1.34 -3.93
C TYR A 19 1.30 1.44 -4.26
N LEU A 20 1.65 1.66 -5.53
CA LEU A 20 3.05 1.92 -5.91
C LEU A 20 3.57 3.20 -5.25
N GLU A 21 2.78 4.28 -5.20
CA GLU A 21 3.17 5.50 -4.49
C GLU A 21 3.43 5.25 -3.01
N TYR A 22 2.55 4.50 -2.33
CA TYR A 22 2.74 4.15 -0.93
C TYR A 22 3.99 3.28 -0.72
N GLY A 23 4.24 2.31 -1.60
CA GLY A 23 5.45 1.50 -1.58
C GLY A 23 6.73 2.32 -1.77
N VAL A 24 6.72 3.29 -2.69
CA VAL A 24 7.84 4.20 -2.91
C VAL A 24 8.08 5.09 -1.68
N LYS A 25 7.03 5.74 -1.16
CA LYS A 25 7.10 6.63 0.01
C LYS A 25 7.62 5.85 1.23
N GLY A 26 7.04 4.69 1.52
CA GLY A 26 7.46 3.84 2.63
C GLY A 26 8.91 3.35 2.48
N GLY A 27 9.28 2.90 1.29
CA GLY A 27 10.63 2.40 1.03
C GLY A 27 11.72 3.47 1.07
N LEU A 28 11.40 4.72 0.69
CA LEU A 28 12.29 5.87 0.83
C LEU A 28 12.53 6.21 2.31
N ILE A 29 11.47 6.22 3.13
CA ILE A 29 11.59 6.48 4.57
C ILE A 29 12.48 5.41 5.21
N ILE A 30 12.16 4.13 5.01
CA ILE A 30 12.94 3.03 5.59
C ILE A 30 14.38 3.02 5.07
N GLY A 31 14.57 3.28 3.77
CA GLY A 31 15.91 3.39 3.16
C GLY A 31 16.73 4.53 3.75
N SER A 32 16.11 5.69 4.00
CA SER A 32 16.78 6.84 4.62
C SER A 32 17.20 6.54 6.06
N VAL A 33 16.34 5.88 6.84
CA VAL A 33 16.64 5.47 8.22
C VAL A 33 17.77 4.45 8.25
N GLN A 34 17.75 3.45 7.36
CA GLN A 34 18.82 2.46 7.26
C GLN A 34 20.18 3.09 6.94
N VAL A 35 20.22 4.11 6.08
CA VAL A 35 21.45 4.84 5.79
C VAL A 35 21.87 5.73 6.96
N ALA A 36 20.93 6.36 7.66
CA ALA A 36 21.23 7.20 8.82
C ALA A 36 21.78 6.38 10.00
N TRP A 37 21.29 5.15 10.18
CA TRP A 37 21.69 4.26 11.27
C TRP A 37 22.85 3.34 10.92
N ALA A 38 23.02 2.99 9.64
CA ALA A 38 24.29 2.49 9.20
C ALA A 38 25.29 3.61 9.47
N ALA A 39 26.14 3.45 10.49
CA ALA A 39 27.26 4.33 10.73
C ALA A 39 28.22 4.23 9.52
N THR A 40 27.82 4.80 8.38
CA THR A 40 28.69 4.98 7.23
C THR A 40 29.74 5.96 7.69
N PRO A 41 31.02 5.56 7.75
CA PRO A 41 32.05 6.44 8.26
C PRO A 41 32.16 7.61 7.28
N LEU A 42 31.66 8.78 7.68
CA LEU A 42 32.19 10.07 7.25
C LEU A 42 33.71 10.20 7.59
N GLN A 43 34.27 9.18 8.25
CA GLN A 43 35.68 8.99 8.59
C GLN A 43 36.54 8.28 7.54
N SER A 44 36.03 7.93 6.35
CA SER A 44 36.94 7.51 5.27
C SER A 44 37.54 8.75 4.60
N THR A 45 38.63 9.27 5.16
CA THR A 45 39.41 10.42 4.66
C THR A 45 40.04 10.20 3.27
N ASN A 46 39.71 9.12 2.56
CA ASN A 46 40.33 8.72 1.29
C ASN A 46 39.42 8.01 0.28
N LEU A 47 38.09 8.08 0.41
CA LEU A 47 37.17 7.55 -0.62
C LEU A 47 36.58 8.71 -1.42
N ASN A 48 36.70 8.63 -2.76
CA ASN A 48 36.12 9.58 -3.70
C ASN A 48 34.64 9.80 -3.35
N THR A 49 34.27 11.05 -3.03
CA THR A 49 32.92 11.45 -2.56
C THR A 49 31.79 10.90 -3.43
N ILE A 50 32.04 10.74 -4.74
CA ILE A 50 31.12 10.19 -5.73
C ILE A 50 30.81 8.70 -5.48
N GLN A 51 31.80 7.89 -5.09
CA GLN A 51 31.61 6.46 -4.80
C GLN A 51 30.83 6.24 -3.50
N SER A 52 31.07 7.09 -2.48
CA SER A 52 30.31 7.08 -1.23
C SER A 52 28.83 7.43 -1.49
N LEU A 53 28.59 8.45 -2.32
CA LEU A 53 27.23 8.86 -2.70
C LEU A 53 26.51 7.75 -3.49
N GLY A 54 27.20 7.09 -4.42
CA GLY A 54 26.66 5.95 -5.18
C GLY A 54 26.28 4.76 -4.31
N ASN A 55 27.04 4.47 -3.26
CA ASN A 55 26.73 3.39 -2.32
C ASN A 55 25.53 3.71 -1.42
N ILE A 56 25.32 4.98 -1.09
CA ILE A 56 24.15 5.45 -0.34
C ILE A 56 22.89 5.36 -1.20
N THR A 57 22.94 5.90 -2.43
CA THR A 57 21.78 5.91 -3.33
C THR A 57 21.35 4.49 -3.70
N THR A 58 22.28 3.58 -3.97
CA THR A 58 21.96 2.18 -4.27
C THR A 58 21.30 1.46 -3.11
N ARG A 59 21.65 1.77 -1.85
CA ARG A 59 20.98 1.21 -0.66
C ARG A 59 19.54 1.71 -0.52
N ILE A 60 19.32 3.02 -0.69
CA ILE A 60 17.98 3.62 -0.65
C ILE A 60 17.13 3.02 -1.77
N LEU A 61 17.62 3.03 -3.01
CA LEU A 61 16.91 2.50 -4.17
C LEU A 61 16.60 1.00 -4.03
N LYS A 62 17.51 0.22 -3.44
CA LYS A 62 17.26 -1.19 -3.15
C LYS A 62 16.11 -1.36 -2.17
N SER A 63 16.10 -0.58 -1.07
CA SER A 63 14.99 -0.59 -0.10
C SER A 63 13.67 -0.19 -0.77
N THR A 64 13.67 0.95 -1.49
CA THR A 64 12.50 1.43 -2.23
C THR A 64 11.97 0.38 -3.20
N GLY A 65 12.84 -0.22 -4.02
CA GLY A 65 12.44 -1.26 -4.97
C GLY A 65 11.80 -2.48 -4.30
N TRP A 66 12.32 -2.92 -3.14
CA TRP A 66 11.71 -4.01 -2.38
C TRP A 66 10.32 -3.66 -1.86
N PHE A 67 10.14 -2.50 -1.22
CA PHE A 67 8.83 -2.09 -0.70
C PHE A 67 7.81 -1.84 -1.81
N THR A 68 8.23 -1.27 -2.94
CA THR A 68 7.38 -1.10 -4.12
C THR A 68 6.94 -2.45 -4.69
N ALA A 69 7.85 -3.44 -4.77
CA ALA A 69 7.51 -4.79 -5.23
C ALA A 69 6.48 -5.48 -4.31
N VAL A 70 6.60 -5.29 -3.00
CA VAL A 70 5.65 -5.82 -2.00
C VAL A 70 4.27 -5.18 -2.18
N ALA A 71 4.20 -3.86 -2.32
CA ALA A 71 2.94 -3.14 -2.55
C ALA A 71 2.28 -3.51 -3.88
N ALA A 72 3.08 -3.69 -4.94
CA ALA A 72 2.59 -4.18 -6.23
C ALA A 72 2.04 -5.61 -6.12
N THR A 73 2.69 -6.49 -5.35
CA THR A 73 2.25 -7.87 -5.14
C THR A 73 0.93 -7.93 -4.36
N PHE A 74 0.81 -7.09 -3.32
CA PHE A 74 -0.42 -6.95 -2.54
C PHE A 74 -1.59 -6.55 -3.44
N SER A 75 -1.47 -5.42 -4.14
CA SER A 75 -2.52 -4.88 -5.00
C SER A 75 -2.88 -5.81 -6.17
N ALA A 76 -1.88 -6.45 -6.80
CA ALA A 76 -2.12 -7.42 -7.86
C ALA A 76 -2.91 -8.64 -7.36
N THR A 77 -2.62 -9.12 -6.14
CA THR A 77 -3.32 -10.25 -5.55
C THR A 77 -4.77 -9.90 -5.23
N GLU A 78 -5.02 -8.72 -4.65
CA GLU A 78 -6.39 -8.25 -4.40
C GLU A 78 -7.19 -8.15 -5.69
N CYS A 79 -6.61 -7.55 -6.73
CA CYS A 79 -7.22 -7.45 -8.06
C CYS A 79 -7.58 -8.81 -8.67
N LEU A 80 -6.69 -9.81 -8.52
CA LEU A 80 -6.95 -11.17 -9.01
C LEU A 80 -8.10 -11.85 -8.24
N LEU A 81 -8.15 -11.68 -6.92
CA LEU A 81 -9.18 -12.28 -6.08
C LEU A 81 -10.54 -11.61 -6.26
N GLU A 82 -10.55 -10.29 -6.39
CA GLU A 82 -11.74 -9.51 -6.72
C GLU A 82 -12.27 -9.91 -8.10
N GLY A 83 -11.39 -10.07 -9.10
CA GLY A 83 -11.77 -10.57 -10.42
C GLY A 83 -12.32 -11.99 -10.41
N PHE A 84 -11.87 -12.85 -9.49
CA PHE A 84 -12.34 -14.24 -9.40
C PHE A 84 -13.66 -14.38 -8.63
N ARG A 85 -13.86 -13.61 -7.55
CA ARG A 85 -15.03 -13.74 -6.66
C ARG A 85 -16.09 -12.66 -6.85
N GLY A 86 -15.75 -11.54 -7.47
CA GLY A 86 -16.64 -10.38 -7.61
C GLY A 86 -17.10 -9.80 -6.27
N LYS A 87 -16.32 -10.01 -5.19
CA LYS A 87 -16.64 -9.57 -3.83
C LYS A 87 -15.40 -8.97 -3.17
N ASP A 88 -15.62 -7.91 -2.41
CA ASP A 88 -14.63 -7.22 -1.61
C ASP A 88 -14.81 -7.65 -0.14
N ASP A 89 -14.08 -8.69 0.25
CA ASP A 89 -14.12 -9.28 1.60
C ASP A 89 -12.76 -9.10 2.28
N PRO A 90 -12.66 -9.05 3.63
CA PRO A 90 -11.38 -9.03 4.36
C PRO A 90 -10.44 -10.20 4.03
N TRP A 91 -10.99 -11.27 3.46
CA TRP A 91 -10.23 -12.40 2.94
C TRP A 91 -9.34 -12.03 1.75
N ASN A 92 -9.71 -11.04 0.94
CA ASN A 92 -8.89 -10.58 -0.17
C ASN A 92 -7.61 -9.92 0.35
N ALA A 93 -7.73 -9.04 1.35
CA ALA A 93 -6.60 -8.43 2.04
C ALA A 93 -5.75 -9.46 2.78
N PHE A 94 -6.36 -10.48 3.40
CA PHE A 94 -5.61 -11.58 4.01
C PHE A 94 -4.67 -12.27 3.00
N PHE A 95 -5.19 -12.67 1.85
CA PHE A 95 -4.40 -13.36 0.83
C PHE A 95 -3.42 -12.42 0.13
N GLY A 96 -3.78 -11.15 -0.06
CA GLY A 96 -2.86 -10.10 -0.52
C GLY A 96 -1.68 -9.94 0.43
N GLY A 97 -1.95 -9.81 1.73
CA GLY A 97 -0.97 -9.69 2.79
C GLY A 97 -0.11 -10.93 2.96
N LEU A 98 -0.69 -12.12 2.77
CA LEU A 98 0.04 -13.39 2.78
C LEU A 98 1.08 -13.46 1.68
N ASN A 99 0.69 -13.17 0.43
CA ASN A 99 1.62 -13.17 -0.71
C ASN A 99 2.68 -12.08 -0.57
N ALA A 100 2.28 -10.88 -0.15
CA ALA A 100 3.19 -9.76 0.10
C ALA A 100 4.21 -10.06 1.22
N GLY A 101 3.77 -10.66 2.33
CA GLY A 101 4.63 -11.03 3.46
C GLY A 101 5.59 -12.18 3.13
N MET A 102 5.15 -13.12 2.29
CA MET A 102 6.05 -14.15 1.73
C MET A 102 7.12 -13.52 0.84
N LEU A 103 6.76 -12.54 -0.01
CA LEU A 103 7.69 -11.82 -0.88
C LEU A 103 8.74 -11.06 -0.06
N VAL A 104 8.33 -10.34 0.99
CA VAL A 104 9.24 -9.64 1.93
C VAL A 104 10.29 -10.60 2.47
N SER A 105 9.88 -11.79 2.88
CA SER A 105 10.74 -12.74 3.58
C SER A 105 11.54 -13.64 2.64
N MET A 106 11.35 -13.54 1.33
CA MET A 106 11.98 -14.41 0.34
C MET A 106 13.51 -14.38 0.41
N HIS A 107 14.10 -13.26 0.81
CA HIS A 107 15.54 -13.11 0.97
C HIS A 107 16.14 -13.98 2.10
N THR A 108 15.33 -14.41 3.08
CA THR A 108 15.80 -15.22 4.22
C THR A 108 16.07 -16.68 3.86
N ARG A 109 15.58 -17.14 2.69
CA ARG A 109 15.68 -18.54 2.21
C ARG A 109 15.19 -19.59 3.21
N ASN A 110 14.35 -19.20 4.16
CA ASN A 110 13.76 -20.09 5.14
C ASN A 110 12.24 -20.14 4.93
N PRO A 111 11.68 -21.28 4.48
CA PRO A 111 10.26 -21.38 4.19
C PRO A 111 9.38 -21.21 5.45
N ALA A 112 9.89 -21.58 6.63
CA ALA A 112 9.15 -21.38 7.88
C ALA A 112 8.97 -19.88 8.19
N VAL A 113 10.03 -19.09 8.00
CA VAL A 113 9.99 -17.62 8.18
C VAL A 113 9.07 -16.99 7.14
N MET A 114 9.11 -17.47 5.89
CA MET A 114 8.24 -16.96 4.83
C MET A 114 6.76 -17.17 5.17
N LEU A 115 6.39 -18.36 5.65
CA LEU A 115 5.01 -18.66 6.04
C LEU A 115 4.59 -17.88 7.28
N SER A 116 5.44 -17.81 8.32
CA SER A 116 5.09 -17.07 9.53
C SER A 116 4.90 -15.58 9.26
N THR A 117 5.77 -14.96 8.46
CA THR A 117 5.64 -13.55 8.10
C THR A 117 4.45 -13.34 7.18
N GLY A 118 4.20 -14.23 6.22
CA GLY A 118 3.01 -14.18 5.36
C GLY A 118 1.73 -14.21 6.18
N VAL A 119 1.58 -15.18 7.10
CA VAL A 119 0.41 -15.28 7.98
C VAL A 119 0.28 -14.04 8.86
N PHE A 120 1.38 -13.56 9.46
CA PHE A 120 1.35 -12.37 10.30
C PHE A 120 0.87 -11.13 9.54
N VAL A 121 1.43 -10.87 8.35
CA VAL A 121 1.04 -9.73 7.51
C VAL A 121 -0.39 -9.90 6.97
N GLY A 122 -0.78 -11.11 6.59
CA GLY A 122 -2.15 -11.43 6.18
C GLY A 122 -3.15 -11.17 7.31
N CYS A 123 -2.88 -11.63 8.53
CA CYS A 123 -3.73 -11.36 9.68
C CYS A 123 -3.80 -9.87 10.00
N PHE A 124 -2.67 -9.16 9.92
CA PHE A 124 -2.62 -7.72 10.20
C PHE A 124 -3.44 -6.91 9.18
N THR A 125 -3.30 -7.22 7.89
CA THR A 125 -4.06 -6.56 6.82
C THR A 125 -5.55 -6.89 6.87
N ALA A 126 -5.91 -8.15 7.12
CA ALA A 126 -7.30 -8.54 7.33
C ALA A 126 -7.93 -7.85 8.55
N ALA A 127 -7.15 -7.68 9.63
CA ALA A 127 -7.60 -6.94 10.81
C ALA A 127 -7.76 -5.45 10.52
N ALA A 128 -6.85 -4.85 9.74
CA ALA A 128 -6.96 -3.46 9.31
C ALA A 128 -8.25 -3.24 8.48
N ASP A 129 -8.53 -4.12 7.52
CA ASP A 129 -9.76 -4.04 6.73
C ASP A 129 -11.02 -4.30 7.56
N ALA A 130 -10.98 -5.27 8.48
CA ALA A 130 -12.10 -5.58 9.36
C ALA A 130 -12.40 -4.45 10.36
N SER A 131 -11.39 -3.65 10.71
CA SER A 131 -11.57 -2.51 11.61
C SER A 131 -12.40 -1.39 10.98
N GLY A 132 -12.50 -1.34 9.64
CA GLY A 132 -13.32 -0.36 8.93
C GLY A 132 -12.88 1.09 9.09
N GLU A 133 -11.81 1.35 9.86
CA GLU A 133 -11.29 2.69 10.07
C GLU A 133 -10.33 3.05 8.94
N THR A 134 -10.72 4.03 8.13
CA THR A 134 -9.76 4.71 7.27
C THR A 134 -8.79 5.49 8.17
N LEU A 135 -7.49 5.14 8.12
CA LEU A 135 -6.44 5.81 8.90
C LEU A 135 -6.33 7.32 8.65
N PHE A 136 -6.95 7.79 7.57
CA PHE A 136 -7.25 9.18 7.28
C PHE A 136 -8.78 9.27 7.22
N GLY A 137 -9.38 10.22 7.96
CA GLY A 137 -10.84 10.34 8.09
C GLY A 137 -11.56 10.22 6.75
N ASP A 138 -12.73 9.59 6.80
CA ASP A 138 -13.63 9.26 5.69
C ASP A 138 -13.51 10.22 4.49
N ASP A 139 -13.10 9.67 3.35
CA ASP A 139 -12.95 10.31 2.05
C ASP A 139 -14.32 10.71 1.42
N SER A 140 -15.30 11.08 2.25
CA SER A 140 -16.50 11.75 1.76
C SER A 140 -16.19 13.10 1.08
N ASP A 141 -14.93 13.58 1.15
CA ASP A 141 -14.41 14.72 0.40
C ASP A 141 -13.79 14.36 -0.99
N LYS A 142 -13.68 13.08 -1.40
CA LYS A 142 -13.20 12.73 -2.76
C LYS A 142 -14.21 12.99 -3.89
N TYR A 143 -15.43 13.41 -3.56
CA TYR A 143 -16.39 13.95 -4.53
C TYR A 143 -16.20 15.43 -4.85
N PHE A 144 -15.20 16.10 -4.24
CA PHE A 144 -14.69 17.34 -4.79
C PHE A 144 -13.87 17.02 -6.04
N HIS A 145 -14.57 16.76 -7.15
CA HIS A 145 -14.05 17.16 -8.44
C HIS A 145 -13.57 18.59 -8.27
N SER A 146 -12.27 18.81 -8.42
CA SER A 146 -11.70 20.14 -8.61
C SER A 146 -12.23 20.67 -9.94
N ASP A 147 -13.46 21.16 -9.90
CA ASP A 147 -14.08 21.98 -10.92
C ASP A 147 -13.27 23.29 -10.91
N PRO A 148 -12.54 23.63 -11.99
CA PRO A 148 -11.69 24.82 -12.03
C PRO A 148 -12.49 26.13 -11.91
N SER A 149 -13.82 26.06 -11.83
CA SER A 149 -14.74 27.17 -11.68
C SER A 149 -14.99 27.64 -10.22
N GLY A 150 -14.45 26.95 -9.21
CA GLY A 150 -14.44 27.44 -7.82
C GLY A 150 -15.82 27.57 -7.15
N LEU A 151 -16.83 26.87 -7.65
CA LEU A 151 -18.16 26.84 -7.05
C LEU A 151 -18.30 25.65 -6.11
N ILE A 152 -18.61 25.95 -4.85
CA ILE A 152 -18.82 24.98 -3.77
C ILE A 152 -19.96 24.01 -4.17
N PRO A 153 -19.73 22.69 -4.25
CA PRO A 153 -20.82 21.74 -4.48
C PRO A 153 -21.80 21.79 -3.30
N LYS A 154 -23.09 21.89 -3.61
CA LYS A 154 -24.13 21.90 -2.58
C LYS A 154 -24.30 20.50 -2.00
N TYR A 155 -24.04 20.37 -0.71
CA TYR A 155 -24.34 19.18 0.09
C TYR A 155 -25.85 18.86 0.06
N ASN A 156 -26.24 17.78 -0.62
CA ASN A 156 -27.62 17.29 -0.65
C ASN A 156 -27.81 16.19 0.40
N ARG A 157 -28.35 16.56 1.57
CA ARG A 157 -28.55 15.69 2.74
C ARG A 157 -29.58 14.56 2.52
N ASN A 158 -30.33 14.56 1.41
CA ASN A 158 -31.50 13.70 1.25
C ASN A 158 -31.17 12.26 0.80
N ILE A 159 -29.90 11.88 0.66
CA ILE A 159 -29.50 10.56 0.14
C ILE A 159 -29.34 9.53 1.27
N TYR A 160 -29.17 9.94 2.53
CA TYR A 160 -28.94 9.04 3.67
C TYR A 160 -30.16 8.81 4.57
N ALA A 161 -31.33 9.33 4.21
CA ALA A 161 -32.52 9.28 5.06
C ALA A 161 -33.50 8.14 4.70
N LYS A 162 -33.05 7.09 4.00
CA LYS A 162 -33.97 6.09 3.44
C LYS A 162 -33.60 4.62 3.65
N GLU A 163 -32.90 4.33 4.74
CA GLU A 163 -32.51 2.96 5.08
C GLU A 163 -32.76 2.64 6.56
N ASP A 164 -33.93 3.07 7.06
CA ASP A 164 -34.50 2.64 8.33
C ASP A 164 -36.03 2.54 8.16
N ASP A 165 -36.52 1.54 7.41
CA ASP A 165 -37.90 1.02 7.46
C ASP A 165 -38.00 -0.37 6.80
#